data_AF-A0AAE0FI54-F1
#
_entry.id   AF-A0AAE0FI54-F1
#
_cell.length_a   1.000
_cell.length_b   1.000
_cell.length_c   1.000
_cell.angle_alpha   90.00
_cell.angle_beta   90.00
_cell.angle_gamma   90.00
#
_symmetry.space_group_name_H-M   'P 1'
#
loop_
_entity.id
_entity.type
_entity.pdbx_description
1 polymer ?
#
loop_
_entity_poly.entity_id
_entity_poly.type
_entity_poly.pdbx_seq_one_letter_code
_entity_poly.pdbx_strand_id
1 'polypeptide(L)'
;KALCLPPFTHLVKIEDTPMSVCQESQAKMDDEMVLGQMLLATAELCEGFSGRFLRKLPFLAHTHLELQTCSYHEYMAALSKAVEIELQDRKPLS
;
A
#
# COMPACT_ATOMS: atom_id res chain seq x y z
N LYS A 1 -18.59 14.51 -2.15
CA LYS A 1 -18.03 14.57 -0.77
C LYS A 1 -16.58 14.10 -0.84
N ALA A 2 -15.62 14.99 -0.62
CA ALA A 2 -14.20 14.65 -0.66
C ALA A 2 -13.84 13.85 0.61
N LEU A 3 -13.40 12.60 0.45
CA LEU A 3 -12.80 11.83 1.53
C LEU A 3 -11.36 12.32 1.66
N CYS A 4 -11.14 13.29 2.53
CA CYS A 4 -9.82 13.63 3.03
C CYS A 4 -9.47 12.54 4.06
N LEU A 5 -8.79 11.48 3.61
CA LEU A 5 -8.24 10.48 4.51
C LEU A 5 -6.87 10.96 5.01
N PRO A 6 -6.58 10.81 6.31
CA PRO A 6 -5.36 11.32 6.92
C PRO A 6 -4.12 10.58 6.41
N PRO A 7 -2.92 11.20 6.45
CA PRO A 7 -1.67 10.48 6.26
C PRO A 7 -1.59 9.33 7.27
N PHE A 8 -1.03 8.19 6.83
CA PHE A 8 -0.91 6.86 7.47
C PHE A 8 -0.30 6.79 8.90
N THR A 9 -0.38 7.84 9.71
CA THR A 9 0.28 7.97 11.02
C THR A 9 -0.52 7.42 12.21
N HIS A 10 -1.72 6.89 11.99
CA HIS A 10 -2.53 6.28 13.07
C HIS A 10 -3.02 4.89 12.69
N LEU A 11 -2.09 3.96 12.47
CA LEU A 11 -2.40 2.54 12.40
C LEU A 11 -2.27 1.90 13.78
N VAL A 12 -3.43 1.45 14.27
CA VAL A 12 -3.68 0.28 15.12
C VAL A 12 -3.00 0.24 16.50
N LYS A 13 -3.81 0.48 17.56
CA LYS A 13 -3.53 -0.07 18.90
C LYS A 13 -3.82 -1.58 18.83
N ILE A 14 -2.78 -2.39 18.76
CA ILE A 14 -2.88 -3.85 18.94
C ILE A 14 -2.60 -4.11 20.41
N GLU A 15 -3.55 -4.69 21.12
CA GLU A 15 -3.39 -5.09 22.51
C GLU A 15 -2.39 -6.25 22.61
N ASP A 16 -1.42 -6.08 23.52
CA ASP A 16 -0.29 -6.98 23.74
C ASP A 16 -0.74 -8.38 24.17
N THR A 17 -0.45 -9.38 23.35
CA THR A 17 -0.42 -10.78 23.80
C THR A 17 1.04 -11.15 24.05
N PRO A 18 1.50 -11.36 25.31
CA PRO A 18 2.92 -11.57 25.57
C PRO A 18 3.28 -13.03 25.31
N MET A 19 3.84 -13.31 24.13
CA MET A 19 4.55 -14.56 23.89
C MET A 19 6.02 -14.23 23.62
N SER A 20 6.83 -14.43 24.67
CA SER A 20 8.28 -14.24 24.68
C SER A 20 8.95 -15.09 23.60
N VAL A 21 9.46 -14.45 22.54
CA VAL A 21 10.25 -15.10 21.48
C VAL A 21 11.43 -14.21 21.10
N CYS A 22 12.54 -14.83 20.70
CA CYS A 22 13.84 -14.23 20.40
C CYS A 22 13.78 -13.04 19.42
N GLN A 23 14.43 -11.93 19.79
CA GLN A 23 14.24 -10.58 19.25
C GLN A 23 14.66 -10.39 17.77
N GLU A 24 15.50 -11.25 17.19
CA GLU A 24 15.92 -11.15 15.78
C GLU A 24 14.91 -11.80 14.81
N SER A 25 14.08 -12.72 15.30
CA SER A 25 13.05 -13.39 14.48
C SER A 25 11.73 -12.62 14.45
N GLN A 26 11.44 -11.81 15.47
CA GLN A 26 10.23 -10.98 15.54
C GLN A 26 10.25 -9.84 14.52
N ALA A 27 11.36 -9.11 14.41
CA ALA A 27 11.44 -7.93 13.53
C ALA A 27 11.16 -8.25 12.04
N LYS A 28 11.51 -9.46 11.57
CA LYS A 28 11.19 -9.89 10.19
C LYS A 28 9.72 -10.24 10.02
N MET A 29 9.12 -10.89 11.02
CA MET A 29 7.70 -11.26 11.00
C MET A 29 6.81 -10.02 11.01
N ASP A 30 7.21 -9.00 11.78
CA ASP A 30 6.51 -7.71 11.84
C ASP A 30 6.57 -6.99 10.48
N ASP A 31 7.72 -7.03 9.80
CA ASP A 31 7.90 -6.41 8.48
C ASP A 31 7.04 -7.06 7.38
N GLU A 32 7.00 -8.39 7.33
CA GLU A 32 6.14 -9.13 6.40
C GLU A 32 4.65 -8.87 6.66
N MET A 33 4.25 -8.78 7.93
CA MET A 33 2.88 -8.47 8.31
C MET A 33 2.48 -7.05 7.90
N VAL A 34 3.38 -6.07 8.06
CA VAL A 34 3.17 -4.69 7.59
C VAL A 34 3.02 -4.67 6.07
N LEU A 35 3.87 -5.40 5.35
CA LEU A 35 3.81 -5.50 3.90
C LEU A 35 2.46 -6.09 3.42
N GLY A 36 2.02 -7.16 4.08
CA GLY A 36 0.72 -7.79 3.82
C GLY A 36 -0.45 -6.82 4.03
N GLN A 37 -0.42 -6.02 5.09
CA GLN A 37 -1.43 -4.99 5.35
C GLN A 37 -1.44 -3.88 4.29
N MET A 38 -0.26 -3.40 3.87
CA MET A 38 -0.16 -2.41 2.79
C MET A 38 -0.72 -2.96 1.48
N LEU A 39 -0.45 -4.23 1.18
CA LEU A 39 -0.95 -4.88 -0.03
C LEU A 39 -2.46 -5.05 0.01
N LEU A 40 -3.00 -5.49 1.15
CA LEU A 40 -4.44 -5.64 1.34
C LEU A 40 -5.16 -4.29 1.17
N ALA A 41 -4.69 -3.24 1.85
CA ALA A 41 -5.27 -1.90 1.71
C ALA A 41 -5.20 -1.38 0.27
N THR A 42 -4.10 -1.64 -0.45
CA THR A 42 -3.98 -1.27 -1.86
C THR A 42 -4.94 -2.06 -2.75
N ALA A 43 -5.16 -3.34 -2.45
CA ALA A 43 -6.11 -4.19 -3.18
C ALA A 43 -7.56 -3.75 -2.98
N GLU A 44 -7.92 -3.30 -1.78
CA GLU A 44 -9.25 -2.71 -1.50
C GLU A 44 -9.48 -1.43 -2.31
N LEU A 45 -8.46 -0.56 -2.44
CA LEU A 45 -8.54 0.63 -3.31
C LEU A 45 -8.70 0.27 -4.80
N CYS A 46 -8.33 -0.95 -5.19
CA CYS A 46 -8.43 -1.42 -6.57
C CYS A 46 -9.82 -1.98 -6.93
N GLU A 47 -10.81 -1.90 -6.05
CA GLU A 47 -12.18 -2.31 -6.36
C GLU A 47 -12.75 -1.53 -7.58
N GLY A 48 -13.40 -2.25 -8.50
CA GLY A 48 -13.96 -1.66 -9.73
C GLY A 48 -12.96 -1.40 -10.86
N PHE A 49 -11.67 -1.70 -10.68
CA PHE A 49 -10.70 -1.66 -11.78
C PHE A 49 -10.76 -2.92 -12.65
N SER A 50 -10.48 -2.76 -13.95
CA SER A 50 -10.41 -3.89 -14.88
C SER A 50 -9.09 -4.65 -14.72
N GLY A 51 -9.07 -5.94 -15.05
CA GLY A 51 -7.83 -6.73 -15.03
C GLY A 51 -6.72 -6.18 -15.94
N ARG A 52 -7.08 -5.44 -17.00
CA ARG A 52 -6.11 -4.71 -17.83
C ARG A 52 -5.42 -3.60 -17.03
N PHE A 53 -6.18 -2.85 -16.25
CA PHE A 53 -5.64 -1.81 -15.39
C PHE A 53 -4.74 -2.40 -14.30
N LEU A 54 -5.18 -3.45 -13.60
CA LEU A 54 -4.40 -4.08 -12.53
C LEU A 54 -3.02 -4.54 -13.03
N ARG A 55 -2.91 -4.98 -14.29
CA ARG A 55 -1.62 -5.32 -14.92
C ARG A 55 -0.77 -4.12 -15.33
N LYS A 56 -1.38 -2.94 -15.57
CA LYS A 56 -0.69 -1.67 -15.85
C LYS A 56 -0.15 -1.03 -14.57
N LEU A 57 -0.82 -1.25 -13.44
CA LEU A 57 -0.54 -0.60 -12.17
C LEU A 57 0.92 -0.72 -11.70
N PRO A 58 1.60 -1.90 -11.79
CA PRO A 58 3.02 -2.02 -11.48
C PRO A 58 3.93 -1.02 -12.22
N PHE A 59 3.65 -0.82 -13.50
CA PHE A 59 4.42 0.11 -14.32
C PHE A 59 4.20 1.55 -13.85
N LEU A 60 2.95 1.95 -13.60
CA LEU A 60 2.62 3.29 -13.09
C LEU A 60 3.28 3.57 -11.76
N ALA A 61 3.23 2.62 -10.82
CA ALA A 61 3.90 2.72 -9.54
C ALA A 61 5.40 2.99 -9.70
N HIS A 62 6.07 2.18 -10.54
CA HIS A 62 7.51 2.33 -10.75
C HIS A 62 7.87 3.67 -11.41
N THR A 63 7.02 4.22 -12.29
CA THR A 63 7.28 5.54 -12.89
C THR A 63 7.28 6.68 -11.87
N HIS A 64 6.65 6.52 -10.71
CA HIS A 64 6.65 7.52 -9.64
C HIS A 64 7.89 7.50 -8.74
N LEU A 65 8.71 6.45 -8.84
CA LEU A 65 9.87 6.28 -7.97
C LEU A 65 11.11 7.01 -8.47
N GLU A 66 11.19 7.37 -9.76
CA GLU A 66 12.36 8.03 -10.40
C GLU A 66 13.73 7.35 -10.13
N LEU A 67 13.72 6.09 -9.66
CA LEU A 67 14.88 5.31 -9.26
C LEU A 67 15.03 4.06 -10.13
N GLN A 68 16.28 3.59 -10.32
CA GLN A 68 16.54 2.30 -11.00
C GLN A 68 16.18 1.09 -10.15
N THR A 69 16.31 1.22 -8.84
CA THR A 69 15.99 0.17 -7.86
C THR A 69 15.24 0.80 -6.69
N CYS A 70 14.33 0.04 -6.11
CA CYS A 70 13.58 0.45 -4.92
C CYS A 70 13.46 -0.72 -3.96
N SER A 71 13.30 -0.39 -2.68
CA SER A 71 12.87 -1.33 -1.65
C SER A 71 11.40 -1.71 -1.86
N TYR A 72 11.00 -2.83 -1.26
CA TYR A 72 9.60 -3.26 -1.28
C TYR A 72 8.65 -2.24 -0.63
N HIS A 73 9.08 -1.55 0.43
CA HIS A 73 8.27 -0.47 1.04
C HIS A 73 8.04 0.72 0.11
N GLU A 74 9.11 1.18 -0.56
CA GLU A 74 9.01 2.28 -1.53
C GLU A 74 8.09 1.89 -2.69
N TYR A 75 8.24 0.66 -3.19
CA TYR A 75 7.37 0.13 -4.23
C TYR A 75 5.91 0.05 -3.80
N MET A 76 5.62 -0.42 -2.59
CA MET A 76 4.25 -0.50 -2.08
C MET A 76 3.63 0.88 -1.86
N ALA A 77 4.39 1.85 -1.36
CA ALA A 77 3.93 3.23 -1.24
C ALA A 77 3.62 3.83 -2.62
N ALA A 78 4.47 3.59 -3.62
CA ALA A 78 4.24 4.04 -4.98
C ALA A 78 3.04 3.33 -5.65
N LEU A 79 2.82 2.05 -5.34
CA LEU A 79 1.68 1.28 -5.83
C LEU A 79 0.36 1.85 -5.32
N SER A 80 0.26 2.11 -4.01
CA SER A 80 -0.89 2.75 -3.39
C SER A 80 -1.16 4.14 -4.01
N LYS A 81 -0.11 4.96 -4.15
CA LYS A 81 -0.19 6.29 -4.77
C LYS A 81 -0.68 6.25 -6.22
N ALA A 82 -0.22 5.28 -7.02
CA ALA A 82 -0.65 5.14 -8.41
C ALA A 82 -2.16 4.82 -8.51
N VAL A 83 -2.71 4.01 -7.60
CA VAL A 83 -4.15 3.74 -7.52
C VAL A 83 -4.92 5.02 -7.18
N GLU A 84 -4.46 5.79 -6.20
CA GLU A 84 -5.10 7.04 -5.79
C GLU A 84 -5.17 8.07 -6.92
N ILE A 85 -4.08 8.21 -7.69
CA ILE A 85 -4.03 9.11 -8.86
C ILE A 85 -5.04 8.66 -9.90
N GLU A 86 -5.05 7.38 -10.26
CA GLU A 86 -5.97 6.85 -11.27
C GLU A 86 -7.44 6.90 -10.81
N LEU A 87 -7.72 6.80 -9.50
CA LEU A 87 -9.04 7.07 -8.93
C LEU A 87 -9.43 8.54 -9.04
N GLN A 88 -8.48 9.47 -8.84
CA GLN A 88 -8.73 10.91 -9.00
C GLN A 88 -9.00 11.27 -10.46
N ASP A 89 -8.26 10.70 -11.40
CA ASP A 89 -8.44 10.91 -12.84
C ASP A 89 -9.78 10.39 -13.37
N ARG A 90 -10.37 9.40 -12.68
CA ARG A 90 -11.71 8.87 -13.00
C ARG A 90 -12.87 9.72 -12.48
N LYS A 91 -12.68 10.48 -11.40
CA LYS A 91 -13.72 11.34 -10.80
C LYS A 91 -14.37 12.36 -11.76
N PRO A 92 -13.66 13.01 -12.71
CA PRO A 92 -14.28 13.95 -13.65
C PRO A 92 -15.17 13.29 -14.72
N LEU A 93 -15.27 11.96 -14.76
CA LEU A 93 -16.09 11.22 -15.74
C LEU A 93 -17.48 10.82 -15.18
N SER A 94 -17.84 11.27 -13.98
CA SER A 94 -19.12 11.00 -13.30
C SER A 94 -20.00 12.24 -13.19
#